data_AF-A0A7S0DQ13-F1
#
_entry.id   AF-A0A7S0DQ13-F1
#
_cell.length_a   1.000
_cell.length_b   1.000
_cell.length_c   1.000
_cell.angle_alpha   90.00
_cell.angle_beta   90.00
_cell.angle_gamma   90.00
#
_symmetry.space_group_name_H-M   'P 1'
#
loop_
_entity.id
_entity.type
_entity.pdbx_description
1 polymer ?
#
loop_
_entity_poly.entity_id
_entity_poly.type
_entity_poly.pdbx_seq_one_letter_code
_entity_poly.pdbx_strand_id
1 'polypeptide(L)'
;GRIFRTADPDILTGYEVASGDLKRLLDVEDKSPGKSSLRYISRVAGVAVRVKSFQTYGGKWVKQGRRMSHISNEESSYLTDFHGRVLLDVKKIVQGARKLETYDLQSSSEGVLGLNSPVSLALKAVSKKGGYGLAVWRSRASYQILNTMQAITDTVELGRATGLSLEWVWTKGQLARVWSLLLREC
;
A
#
# COMPACT_ATOMS: atom_id res chain seq x y z
N GLY A 1 -5.24 -11.96 14.28
CA GLY A 1 -3.76 -12.02 14.24
C GLY A 1 -3.16 -13.42 14.13
N ARG A 2 -3.79 -14.49 14.65
CA ARG A 2 -3.18 -15.84 14.69
C ARG A 2 -2.71 -16.36 13.32
N ILE A 3 -3.55 -16.31 12.30
CA ILE A 3 -3.20 -16.73 10.92
C ILE A 3 -1.99 -15.97 10.38
N PHE A 4 -1.94 -14.66 10.65
CA PHE A 4 -0.84 -13.80 10.20
C PHE A 4 0.49 -14.19 10.85
N ARG A 5 0.48 -14.51 12.15
CA ARG A 5 1.67 -14.96 12.87
C ARG A 5 2.11 -16.36 12.46
N THR A 6 1.18 -17.27 12.17
CA THR A 6 1.51 -18.63 11.72
C THR A 6 2.02 -18.67 10.29
N ALA A 7 1.48 -17.82 9.40
CA ALA A 7 1.96 -17.72 8.03
C ALA A 7 3.30 -16.98 7.91
N ASP A 8 3.62 -16.14 8.89
CA ASP A 8 4.83 -15.31 8.98
C ASP A 8 5.28 -14.65 7.64
N PRO A 9 4.42 -13.86 6.98
CA PRO A 9 4.74 -13.30 5.67
C PRO A 9 5.85 -12.23 5.74
N ASP A 10 6.89 -12.35 4.90
CA ASP A 10 7.92 -11.30 4.79
C ASP A 10 7.39 -10.01 4.19
N ILE A 11 6.51 -10.14 3.18
CA ILE A 11 5.89 -9.01 2.48
C ILE A 11 4.38 -9.08 2.67
N LEU A 12 3.81 -8.01 3.20
CA LEU A 12 2.37 -7.78 3.22
C LEU A 12 2.01 -6.90 2.03
N THR A 13 1.16 -7.41 1.14
CA THR A 13 0.73 -6.68 -0.06
C THR A 13 -0.79 -6.71 -0.24
N GLY A 14 -1.30 -5.74 -0.99
CA GLY A 14 -2.71 -5.55 -1.29
C GLY A 14 -2.98 -4.14 -1.78
N TYR A 15 -4.25 -3.82 -2.03
CA TYR A 15 -4.67 -2.50 -2.49
C TYR A 15 -5.28 -1.70 -1.33
N GLU A 16 -4.69 -0.55 -0.98
CA GLU A 16 -5.13 0.29 0.16
C GLU A 16 -5.06 -0.43 1.50
N VAL A 17 -3.98 -1.17 1.74
CA VAL A 17 -3.84 -2.01 2.94
C VAL A 17 -3.75 -1.15 4.19
N ALA A 18 -2.92 -0.11 4.20
CA ALA A 18 -2.74 0.75 5.36
C ALA A 18 -3.92 1.71 5.58
N SER A 19 -4.38 2.39 4.52
CA SER A 19 -5.45 3.40 4.61
C SER A 19 -6.86 2.80 4.70
N GLY A 20 -7.06 1.60 4.17
CA GLY A 20 -8.35 0.93 4.07
C GLY A 20 -8.46 -0.26 5.03
N ASP A 21 -7.92 -1.40 4.63
CA ASP A 21 -8.21 -2.69 5.26
C ASP A 21 -7.72 -2.75 6.71
N LEU A 22 -6.43 -2.49 6.96
CA LEU A 22 -5.88 -2.54 8.32
C LEU A 22 -6.44 -1.44 9.22
N LYS A 23 -6.66 -0.23 8.70
CA LYS A 23 -7.28 0.85 9.47
C LYS A 23 -8.65 0.43 10.01
N ARG A 24 -9.53 -0.08 9.14
CA ARG A 24 -10.86 -0.56 9.54
C ARG A 24 -10.79 -1.71 10.54
N LEU A 25 -9.89 -2.67 10.32
CA LEU A 25 -9.75 -3.81 11.23
C LEU A 25 -9.23 -3.40 12.61
N LEU A 26 -8.28 -2.45 12.66
CA LEU A 26 -7.76 -1.90 13.91
C LEU A 26 -8.80 -1.05 14.64
N ASP A 27 -9.61 -0.25 13.92
CA ASP A 27 -10.71 0.54 14.50
C ASP A 27 -11.79 -0.37 15.13
N VAL A 28 -12.09 -1.51 14.50
CA VAL A 28 -13.01 -2.52 15.06
C VAL A 28 -12.41 -3.15 16.32
N GLU A 29 -11.11 -3.43 16.33
CA GLU A 29 -10.41 -3.95 17.51
C GLU A 29 -10.35 -2.93 18.65
N ASP A 30 -10.18 -1.63 18.36
CA ASP A 30 -10.24 -0.55 19.36
C ASP A 30 -11.60 -0.47 20.05
N LYS A 31 -12.68 -0.68 19.28
CA LYS A 31 -14.05 -0.69 19.81
C LYS A 31 -14.39 -1.97 20.59
N SER A 32 -13.58 -3.02 20.49
CA SER A 32 -13.81 -4.30 21.15
C SER A 32 -12.49 -4.94 21.60
N PRO A 33 -11.80 -4.31 22.56
CA PRO A 33 -10.49 -4.77 23.02
C PRO A 33 -10.62 -6.16 23.66
N GLY A 34 -9.70 -7.07 23.30
CA GLY A 34 -9.60 -8.41 23.89
C GLY A 34 -10.05 -9.58 23.01
N LYS A 35 -10.68 -9.33 21.85
CA LYS A 35 -11.10 -10.41 20.92
C LYS A 35 -10.10 -10.74 19.82
N SER A 36 -9.14 -9.85 19.56
CA SER A 36 -8.17 -9.99 18.46
C SER A 36 -6.76 -9.68 18.94
N SER A 37 -5.79 -10.24 18.22
CA SER A 37 -4.36 -10.00 18.40
C SER A 37 -3.80 -9.25 17.18
N LEU A 38 -4.63 -8.50 16.47
CA LEU A 38 -4.29 -7.91 15.17
C LEU A 38 -3.39 -6.68 15.35
N ARG A 39 -3.48 -5.97 16.47
CA ARG A 39 -2.49 -4.94 16.85
C ARG A 39 -1.06 -5.44 16.91
N TYR A 40 -0.85 -6.72 17.20
CA TYR A 40 0.49 -7.28 17.41
C TYR A 40 0.90 -8.21 16.27
N ILE A 41 0.77 -7.74 15.02
CA ILE A 41 1.09 -8.49 13.79
C ILE A 41 2.53 -8.29 13.29
N SER A 42 3.27 -7.33 13.86
CA SER A 42 4.70 -7.19 13.60
C SER A 42 5.49 -8.41 14.13
N ARG A 43 6.75 -8.57 13.71
CA ARG A 43 7.61 -9.65 14.23
C ARG A 43 8.14 -9.36 15.63
N VAL A 44 8.14 -8.10 16.07
CA VAL A 44 8.60 -7.71 17.40
C VAL A 44 7.46 -7.91 18.40
N ALA A 45 7.65 -8.84 19.34
CA ALA A 45 6.66 -9.13 20.37
C ALA A 45 6.40 -7.90 21.25
N GLY A 46 5.14 -7.73 21.68
CA GLY A 46 4.74 -6.62 22.55
C GLY A 46 4.60 -5.25 21.85
N VAL A 47 5.00 -5.12 20.59
CA VAL A 47 4.89 -3.88 19.84
C VAL A 47 3.56 -3.82 19.08
N ALA A 48 2.75 -2.81 19.40
CA ALA A 48 1.46 -2.59 18.76
C ALA A 48 1.62 -1.72 17.50
N VAL A 49 1.15 -2.26 16.37
CA VAL A 49 1.09 -1.59 15.08
C VAL A 49 -0.04 -0.57 15.10
N ARG A 50 0.23 0.63 14.57
CA ARG A 50 -0.77 1.70 14.44
C ARG A 50 -0.79 2.23 13.02
N VAL A 51 -1.93 2.73 12.58
CA VAL A 51 -2.03 3.46 11.31
C VAL A 51 -1.82 4.94 11.61
N LYS A 52 -0.82 5.54 11.00
CA LYS A 52 -0.60 6.98 11.06
C LYS A 52 -0.89 7.57 9.70
N SER A 53 -1.79 8.55 9.65
CA SER A 53 -2.01 9.34 8.46
C SER A 53 -1.14 10.60 8.48
N PHE A 54 -0.70 11.01 7.31
CA PHE A 54 0.02 12.25 7.10
C PHE A 54 -0.42 12.88 5.78
N GLN A 55 -0.48 14.20 5.76
CA GLN A 55 -0.70 14.93 4.53
C GLN A 55 0.62 15.00 3.76
N THR A 56 0.62 14.45 2.55
CA THR A 56 1.78 14.58 1.66
C THR A 56 1.62 15.85 0.84
N TYR A 57 2.44 16.86 1.10
CA TYR A 57 2.51 18.05 0.26
C TYR A 57 3.40 17.76 -0.95
N GLY A 58 2.84 17.75 -2.16
CA GLY A 58 3.62 17.52 -3.38
C GLY A 58 4.61 18.66 -3.67
N GLY A 59 5.72 18.41 -4.39
CA GLY A 59 6.69 19.46 -4.74
C GLY A 59 6.10 20.63 -5.56
N LYS A 60 4.97 20.41 -6.25
CA LYS A 60 4.19 21.49 -6.90
C LYS A 60 3.41 22.36 -5.91
N TRP A 61 3.03 21.83 -4.75
CA TRP A 61 2.35 22.56 -3.66
C TRP A 61 3.24 23.67 -3.09
N VAL A 62 4.55 23.43 -2.98
CA VAL A 62 5.51 24.46 -2.53
C VAL A 62 5.73 25.54 -3.58
N LYS A 63 5.63 25.20 -4.88
CA LYS A 63 5.88 26.13 -6.00
C LYS A 63 4.66 26.97 -6.39
N GLN A 64 3.43 26.54 -6.09
CA GLN A 64 2.20 27.27 -6.40
C GLN A 64 1.55 27.75 -5.10
N GLY A 65 1.86 28.99 -4.72
CA GLY A 65 1.43 29.57 -3.44
C GLY A 65 -0.07 29.51 -3.18
N ARG A 66 -0.40 29.18 -1.92
CA ARG A 66 -1.57 29.53 -1.06
C ARG A 66 -3.02 29.52 -1.58
N ARG A 67 -3.31 29.30 -2.87
CA ARG A 67 -4.68 29.17 -3.39
C ARG A 67 -4.73 28.14 -4.52
N MET A 68 -5.17 26.93 -4.20
CA MET A 68 -5.78 26.00 -5.16
C MET A 68 -6.73 25.06 -4.40
N SER A 69 -7.90 24.84 -4.99
CA SER A 69 -9.05 24.11 -4.46
C SER A 69 -8.79 22.61 -4.30
N HIS A 70 -9.20 22.07 -3.15
CA HIS A 70 -9.73 20.72 -2.86
C HIS A 70 -9.12 19.42 -3.49
N ILE A 71 -8.10 19.46 -4.36
CA ILE A 71 -7.70 18.32 -5.19
C ILE A 71 -6.25 17.85 -4.94
N SER A 72 -5.40 18.61 -4.24
CA SER A 72 -3.98 18.24 -4.07
C SER A 72 -3.56 17.72 -2.69
N ASN A 73 -4.50 17.53 -1.75
CA ASN A 73 -4.21 17.00 -0.43
C ASN A 73 -4.43 15.48 -0.42
N GLU A 74 -3.43 14.71 -0.83
CA GLU A 74 -3.50 13.25 -0.65
C GLU A 74 -3.06 12.88 0.78
N GLU A 75 -4.04 12.46 1.59
CA GLU A 75 -3.76 11.84 2.88
C GLU A 75 -3.18 10.46 2.64
N SER A 76 -1.88 10.30 2.89
CA SER A 76 -1.22 9.00 2.83
C SER A 76 -1.21 8.39 4.22
N SER A 77 -1.54 7.11 4.33
CA SER A 77 -1.49 6.36 5.58
C SER A 77 -0.39 5.31 5.50
N TYR A 78 0.35 5.16 6.59
CA TYR A 78 1.36 4.12 6.74
C TYR A 78 1.17 3.42 8.09
N LEU A 79 1.70 2.21 8.19
CA LEU A 79 1.77 1.49 9.45
C LEU A 79 3.02 1.96 10.20
N THR A 80 2.85 2.47 11.42
CA THR A 80 3.95 2.62 12.36
C THR A 80 4.17 1.31 13.10
N ASP A 81 5.40 1.08 13.54
CA ASP A 81 5.74 -0.04 14.42
C ASP A 81 5.54 -1.43 13.78
N PHE A 82 5.46 -1.49 12.43
CA PHE A 82 5.33 -2.71 11.64
C PHE A 82 6.70 -3.32 11.30
N HIS A 83 7.42 -3.73 12.34
CA HIS A 83 8.80 -4.18 12.21
C HIS A 83 8.96 -5.62 11.68
N GLY A 84 10.07 -5.85 10.97
CA GLY A 84 10.50 -7.16 10.48
C GLY A 84 9.75 -7.68 9.26
N ARG A 85 8.85 -6.86 8.69
CA ARG A 85 8.07 -7.16 7.49
C ARG A 85 8.03 -5.92 6.60
N VAL A 86 7.85 -6.12 5.30
CA VAL A 86 7.69 -5.02 4.34
C VAL A 86 6.22 -4.88 3.97
N LEU A 87 5.66 -3.68 4.13
CA LEU A 87 4.36 -3.35 3.57
C LEU A 87 4.54 -2.79 2.17
N LEU A 88 3.87 -3.41 1.21
CA LEU A 88 3.93 -3.04 -0.20
C LEU A 88 2.50 -2.82 -0.72
N ASP A 89 2.07 -1.55 -0.69
CA ASP A 89 0.74 -1.13 -1.12
C ASP A 89 0.69 -0.92 -2.63
N VAL A 90 -0.11 -1.74 -3.31
CA VAL A 90 -0.25 -1.75 -4.76
C VAL A 90 -0.78 -0.42 -5.27
N LYS A 91 -1.66 0.28 -4.52
CA LYS A 91 -2.17 1.59 -4.95
C LYS A 91 -1.04 2.59 -5.10
N LYS A 92 -0.11 2.63 -4.14
CA LYS A 92 1.03 3.56 -4.14
C LYS A 92 2.00 3.26 -5.29
N ILE A 93 2.18 1.99 -5.61
CA ILE A 93 2.98 1.57 -6.76
C ILE A 93 2.36 2.02 -8.08
N VAL A 94 1.06 1.81 -8.26
CA VAL A 94 0.35 2.26 -9.47
C VAL A 94 0.41 3.78 -9.58
N GLN A 95 0.18 4.52 -8.49
CA GLN A 95 0.30 5.99 -8.47
C GLN A 95 1.70 6.50 -8.84
N GLY A 96 2.75 5.76 -8.45
CA GLY A 96 4.13 6.12 -8.77
C GLY A 96 4.52 5.82 -10.22
N ALA A 97 3.95 4.78 -10.83
CA ALA A 97 4.39 4.26 -12.12
C ALA A 97 3.47 4.64 -13.31
N ARG A 98 2.17 4.83 -13.09
CA ARG A 98 1.18 5.07 -14.14
C ARG A 98 0.38 6.32 -13.86
N LYS A 99 0.10 7.09 -14.92
CA LYS A 99 -0.81 8.23 -14.87
C LYS A 99 -2.21 7.75 -15.26
N LEU A 100 -3.03 7.48 -14.25
CA LEU A 100 -4.44 7.14 -14.42
C LEU A 100 -5.32 8.33 -14.02
N GLU A 101 -6.55 8.36 -14.54
CA GLU A 101 -7.56 9.34 -14.12
C GLU A 101 -8.00 9.10 -12.67
N THR A 102 -8.27 7.83 -12.35
CA THR A 102 -8.65 7.34 -11.02
C THR A 102 -7.76 6.19 -10.60
N TYR A 103 -7.52 6.11 -9.29
CA TYR A 103 -6.70 5.06 -8.66
C TYR A 103 -7.53 4.20 -7.71
N ASP A 104 -8.75 3.86 -8.08
CA ASP A 104 -9.46 2.77 -7.43
C ASP A 104 -8.96 1.42 -7.97
N LEU A 105 -9.28 0.33 -7.28
CA LEU A 105 -8.77 -0.99 -7.70
C LEU A 105 -9.28 -1.38 -9.09
N GLN A 106 -10.49 -0.97 -9.46
CA GLN A 106 -11.07 -1.31 -10.76
C GLN A 106 -10.34 -0.60 -11.89
N SER A 107 -10.26 0.74 -11.88
CA SER A 107 -9.57 1.52 -12.90
C SER A 107 -8.08 1.19 -12.95
N SER A 108 -7.44 0.92 -11.80
CA SER A 108 -6.06 0.44 -11.79
C SER A 108 -5.90 -0.94 -12.42
N SER A 109 -6.85 -1.86 -12.20
CA SER A 109 -6.84 -3.18 -12.84
C SER A 109 -7.03 -3.06 -14.35
N GLU A 110 -7.98 -2.24 -14.80
CA GLU A 110 -8.24 -2.00 -16.22
C GLU A 110 -7.03 -1.33 -16.90
N GLY A 111 -6.49 -0.28 -16.28
CA GLY A 111 -5.37 0.49 -16.82
C GLY A 111 -4.02 -0.25 -16.83
N VAL A 112 -3.78 -1.17 -15.87
CA VAL A 112 -2.53 -1.94 -15.82
C VAL A 112 -2.64 -3.27 -16.55
N LEU A 113 -3.74 -4.00 -16.39
CA LEU A 113 -3.89 -5.36 -16.93
C LEU A 113 -4.54 -5.37 -18.32
N GLY A 114 -5.05 -4.23 -18.81
CA GLY A 114 -5.76 -4.17 -20.09
C GLY A 114 -7.06 -4.99 -20.09
N LEU A 115 -7.59 -5.31 -18.90
CA LEU A 115 -8.82 -6.07 -18.75
C LEU A 115 -10.00 -5.16 -19.13
N ASN A 116 -10.47 -5.24 -20.38
CA ASN A 116 -11.72 -4.60 -20.81
C ASN A 116 -12.90 -5.22 -20.03
N SER A 117 -13.27 -4.61 -18.90
CA SER A 117 -14.41 -4.91 -18.02
C SER A 117 -15.15 -6.25 -18.25
N PRO A 118 -14.76 -7.33 -17.54
CA PRO A 118 -15.71 -8.34 -17.06
C PRO A 118 -15.78 -8.32 -15.52
N VAL A 119 -15.18 -7.32 -14.87
CA VAL A 119 -15.11 -7.20 -13.41
C VAL A 119 -16.45 -6.78 -12.83
N SER A 120 -17.22 -5.92 -13.51
CA SER A 120 -18.59 -5.60 -13.10
C SER A 120 -19.53 -6.82 -13.16
N LEU A 121 -19.31 -7.72 -14.13
CA LEU A 121 -20.04 -8.99 -14.28
C LEU A 121 -19.54 -10.07 -13.31
N ALA A 122 -18.24 -10.16 -13.06
CA ALA A 122 -17.67 -11.07 -12.07
C ALA A 122 -18.04 -10.65 -10.63
N LEU A 123 -18.01 -9.36 -10.30
CA LEU A 123 -18.50 -8.80 -9.03
C LEU A 123 -20.00 -9.04 -8.84
N LYS A 124 -20.81 -8.89 -9.90
CA LYS A 124 -22.25 -9.22 -9.86
C LYS A 124 -22.51 -10.74 -9.74
N ALA A 125 -21.72 -11.58 -10.41
CA ALA A 125 -21.81 -13.04 -10.30
C ALA A 125 -21.35 -13.55 -8.92
N VAL A 126 -20.38 -12.87 -8.32
CA VAL A 126 -19.83 -13.15 -6.99
C VAL A 126 -20.72 -12.61 -5.87
N SER A 127 -21.43 -11.49 -6.10
CA SER A 127 -22.43 -10.94 -5.17
C SER A 127 -23.50 -11.97 -4.77
N LYS A 128 -23.83 -12.92 -5.68
CA LYS A 128 -24.74 -14.05 -5.38
C LYS A 128 -24.17 -15.08 -4.38
N LYS A 129 -22.87 -15.09 -4.10
CA LYS A 129 -22.18 -16.03 -3.18
C LYS A 129 -21.70 -15.38 -1.87
N GLY A 130 -22.08 -14.12 -1.60
CA GLY A 130 -21.73 -13.40 -0.36
C GLY A 130 -20.38 -12.68 -0.40
N GLY A 131 -20.04 -11.95 0.68
CA GLY A 131 -18.89 -11.04 0.76
C GLY A 131 -17.49 -11.67 0.54
N TYR A 132 -17.38 -13.00 0.61
CA TYR A 132 -16.11 -13.72 0.45
C TYR A 132 -15.53 -13.60 -0.96
N GLY A 133 -16.36 -13.68 -2.00
CA GLY A 133 -15.79 -13.63 -3.35
C GLY A 133 -15.29 -12.24 -3.74
N LEU A 134 -15.84 -11.17 -3.14
CA LEU A 134 -15.29 -9.82 -3.30
C LEU A 134 -13.87 -9.75 -2.74
N ALA A 135 -13.63 -10.33 -1.56
CA ALA A 135 -12.31 -10.39 -0.96
C ALA A 135 -11.32 -11.18 -1.84
N VAL A 136 -11.74 -12.35 -2.35
CA VAL A 136 -10.91 -13.16 -3.26
C VAL A 136 -10.57 -12.39 -4.54
N TRP A 137 -11.56 -11.71 -5.13
CA TRP A 137 -11.34 -10.90 -6.32
C TRP A 137 -10.34 -9.76 -6.04
N ARG A 138 -10.51 -9.04 -4.93
CA ARG A 138 -9.60 -7.95 -4.54
C ARG A 138 -8.16 -8.44 -4.37
N SER A 139 -7.97 -9.55 -3.65
CA SER A 139 -6.65 -10.14 -3.43
C SER A 139 -6.01 -10.60 -4.74
N ARG A 140 -6.80 -11.24 -5.63
CA ARG A 140 -6.32 -11.70 -6.93
C ARG A 140 -5.92 -10.55 -7.85
N ALA A 141 -6.76 -9.52 -7.96
CA ALA A 141 -6.48 -8.35 -8.78
C ALA A 141 -5.20 -7.62 -8.30
N SER A 142 -5.08 -7.43 -6.99
CA SER A 142 -3.89 -6.81 -6.38
C SER A 142 -2.61 -7.58 -6.71
N TYR A 143 -2.65 -8.91 -6.59
CA TYR A 143 -1.51 -9.77 -6.93
C TYR A 143 -1.17 -9.74 -8.42
N GLN A 144 -2.17 -9.75 -9.30
CA GLN A 144 -1.96 -9.67 -10.75
C GLN A 144 -1.32 -8.34 -11.17
N ILE A 145 -1.78 -7.22 -10.60
CA ILE A 145 -1.18 -5.89 -10.85
C ILE A 145 0.28 -5.90 -10.40
N LEU A 146 0.54 -6.35 -9.17
CA LEU A 146 1.89 -6.44 -8.61
C LEU A 146 2.84 -7.24 -9.51
N ASN A 147 2.39 -8.41 -9.96
CA ASN A 147 3.18 -9.31 -10.80
C ASN A 147 3.42 -8.73 -12.20
N THR A 148 2.38 -8.13 -12.80
CA THR A 148 2.48 -7.51 -14.14
C THR A 148 3.42 -6.32 -14.16
N MET A 149 3.46 -5.56 -13.06
CA MET A 149 4.37 -4.43 -12.91
C MET A 149 5.77 -4.83 -12.44
N GLN A 150 6.02 -6.11 -12.16
CA GLN A 150 7.29 -6.60 -11.59
C GLN A 150 7.75 -5.81 -10.36
N ALA A 151 6.81 -5.29 -9.58
CA ALA A 151 7.08 -4.23 -8.61
C ALA A 151 8.08 -4.64 -7.52
N ILE A 152 8.10 -5.92 -7.11
CA ILE A 152 9.07 -6.42 -6.14
C ILE A 152 10.48 -6.39 -6.72
N THR A 153 10.68 -6.86 -7.95
CA THR A 153 11.98 -6.88 -8.63
C THR A 153 12.52 -5.46 -8.74
N ASP A 154 11.71 -4.53 -9.26
CA ASP A 154 12.05 -3.12 -9.39
C ASP A 154 12.40 -2.49 -8.03
N THR A 155 11.66 -2.83 -6.97
CA THR A 155 11.96 -2.34 -5.60
C THR A 155 13.34 -2.79 -5.15
N VAL A 156 13.66 -4.07 -5.35
CA VAL A 156 14.90 -4.68 -4.89
C VAL A 156 16.08 -4.14 -5.69
N GLU A 157 15.95 -4.03 -7.01
CA GLU A 157 16.98 -3.44 -7.87
C GLU A 157 17.28 -1.99 -7.48
N LEU A 158 16.23 -1.19 -7.31
CA LEU A 158 16.39 0.21 -6.95
C LEU A 158 16.92 0.39 -5.52
N GLY A 159 16.48 -0.45 -4.58
CA GLY A 159 17.01 -0.49 -3.22
C GLY A 159 18.49 -0.84 -3.19
N ARG A 160 18.93 -1.81 -4.02
CA ARG A 160 20.35 -2.16 -4.17
C ARG A 160 21.16 -1.04 -4.79
N ALA A 161 20.66 -0.44 -5.87
CA ALA A 161 21.35 0.63 -6.60
C ALA A 161 21.52 1.90 -5.75
N THR A 162 20.49 2.29 -4.98
CA THR A 162 20.51 3.52 -4.18
C THR A 162 20.96 3.30 -2.74
N GLY A 163 20.95 2.05 -2.28
CA GLY A 163 21.25 1.70 -0.91
C GLY A 163 20.16 2.03 0.11
N LEU A 164 18.96 2.37 -0.35
CA LEU A 164 17.80 2.63 0.51
C LEU A 164 17.15 1.33 1.00
N SER A 165 16.46 1.41 2.14
CA SER A 165 15.58 0.33 2.58
C SER A 165 14.40 0.16 1.62
N LEU A 166 13.87 -1.07 1.48
CA LEU A 166 12.77 -1.37 0.57
C LEU A 166 11.51 -0.53 0.84
N GLU A 167 11.24 -0.21 2.12
CA GLU A 167 10.15 0.69 2.50
C GLU A 167 10.38 2.12 2.00
N TRP A 168 11.63 2.60 2.08
CA TRP A 168 11.97 3.97 1.68
C TRP A 168 11.94 4.18 0.18
N VAL A 169 12.19 3.14 -0.61
CA VAL A 169 12.10 3.21 -2.07
C VAL A 169 10.74 3.78 -2.53
N TRP A 170 9.66 3.41 -1.84
CA TRP A 170 8.29 3.83 -2.18
C TRP A 170 7.77 5.03 -1.37
N THR A 171 8.21 5.15 -0.11
CA THR A 171 7.70 6.20 0.79
C THR A 171 8.46 7.51 0.69
N LYS A 172 9.74 7.48 0.28
CA LYS A 172 10.58 8.68 0.19
C LYS A 172 10.72 9.16 -1.25
N GLY A 173 10.83 10.48 -1.40
CA GLY A 173 11.04 11.12 -2.70
C GLY A 173 12.46 10.93 -3.25
N GLN A 174 12.67 11.39 -4.49
CA GLN A 174 13.94 11.24 -5.21
C GLN A 174 15.14 11.83 -4.48
N LEU A 175 14.95 12.91 -3.71
CA LEU A 175 16.03 13.57 -2.98
C LEU A 175 16.70 12.63 -1.95
N ALA A 176 15.94 11.73 -1.31
CA ALA A 176 16.51 10.76 -0.37
C ALA A 176 17.47 9.77 -1.07
N ARG A 177 17.19 9.43 -2.33
CA ARG A 177 18.05 8.56 -3.14
C ARG A 177 19.37 9.26 -3.47
N VAL A 178 19.29 10.52 -3.90
CA VAL A 178 20.48 11.34 -4.20
C VAL A 178 21.35 11.50 -2.96
N TRP A 179 20.76 11.84 -1.80
CA TRP A 179 21.52 11.95 -0.56
C TRP A 179 22.16 10.63 -0.13
N SER A 180 21.44 9.51 -0.25
CA SER A 180 22.00 8.19 0.08
C SER A 180 23.24 7.88 -0.77
N LEU A 181 23.21 8.22 -2.05
CA LEU A 181 24.35 8.02 -2.95
C LEU A 181 25.49 8.98 -2.64
N LEU A 182 25.21 10.28 -2.48
CA LEU A 182 26.22 11.30 -2.22
C LEU A 182 27.00 11.02 -0.92
N LEU A 183 26.29 10.64 0.14
CA LEU A 183 26.90 10.30 1.44
C LEU A 183 27.68 8.98 1.43
N ARG A 184 27.54 8.14 0.41
CA ARG A 184 28.34 6.91 0.27
C ARG A 184 29.65 7.13 -0.48
N GLU A 185 29.68 8.13 -1.34
CA GLU A 185 30.85 8.50 -2.14
C GLU A 185 31.72 9.58 -1.47
N CYS A 186 31.24 10.19 -0.38
CA CYS A 186 31.98 11.11 0.48
C CYS A 186 32.60 10.35 1.67
#